data_AF-A0A143BGV9-F1
#
_entry.id   AF-A0A143BGV9-F1
#
_cell.length_a   1.000
_cell.length_b   1.000
_cell.length_c   1.000
_cell.angle_alpha   90.00
_cell.angle_beta   90.00
_cell.angle_gamma   90.00
#
_symmetry.space_group_name_H-M   'P 1'
#
loop_
_entity.id
_entity.type
_entity.pdbx_description
1 polymer ?
#
loop_
_entity_poly.entity_id
_entity_poly.type
_entity_poly.pdbx_seq_one_letter_code
_entity_poly.pdbx_strand_id
1 'polypeptide(L)'
;MAVNKHWRDFTKNLAACIGALSEDEYLIIARKGANQYVQFAGQGAYGIRAEAAGNGYIEPPELLLDERQYARMQRLGWSRPTALPDEPCALGSPNFFTQMLPTEVGLRELARRTTQTFRTVYGVAHPGMLHYEAFHSQGTSIRFPTLLIKRRVPEPVTPRIERWSEESDDLELDHDSDMELGFD
;
A
#
# COMPACT_ATOMS: atom_id res chain seq x y z
N MET A 1 22.48 1.10 -17.58
CA MET A 1 23.43 1.35 -16.47
C MET A 1 22.78 2.00 -15.25
N ALA A 2 22.03 3.12 -15.37
CA ALA A 2 21.44 3.84 -14.22
C ALA A 2 20.32 3.09 -13.46
N VAL A 3 19.38 2.43 -14.16
CA VAL A 3 18.27 1.68 -13.51
C VAL A 3 18.77 0.59 -12.56
N ASN A 4 19.86 -0.11 -12.94
CA ASN A 4 20.48 -1.12 -12.08
C ASN A 4 21.12 -0.49 -10.83
N LYS A 5 21.69 0.72 -10.95
CA LYS A 5 22.19 1.47 -9.79
C LYS A 5 21.06 1.84 -8.84
N HIS A 6 19.93 2.35 -9.34
CA HIS A 6 18.80 2.74 -8.48
C HIS A 6 18.21 1.54 -7.73
N TRP A 7 18.04 0.38 -8.39
CA TRP A 7 17.61 -0.83 -7.69
C TRP A 7 18.62 -1.28 -6.63
N ARG A 8 19.92 -1.22 -6.92
CA ARG A 8 20.96 -1.57 -5.94
C ARG A 8 20.94 -0.64 -4.73
N ASP A 9 20.83 0.66 -4.95
CA ASP A 9 20.79 1.66 -3.87
C ASP A 9 19.51 1.48 -3.04
N PHE A 10 18.36 1.26 -3.69
CA PHE A 10 17.10 0.90 -3.02
C PHE A 10 17.24 -0.35 -2.16
N THR A 11 17.79 -1.45 -2.70
CA THR A 11 17.98 -2.70 -1.94
C THR A 11 18.85 -2.48 -0.69
N LYS A 12 19.95 -1.74 -0.82
CA LYS A 12 20.85 -1.46 0.31
C LYS A 12 20.13 -0.66 1.39
N ASN A 13 19.43 0.40 1.00
CA ASN A 13 18.77 1.30 1.95
C ASN A 13 17.56 0.63 2.60
N LEU A 14 16.83 -0.19 1.85
CA LEU A 14 15.73 -1.00 2.37
C LEU A 14 16.18 -1.92 3.50
N ALA A 15 17.33 -2.60 3.38
CA ALA A 15 17.85 -3.46 4.44
C ALA A 15 18.09 -2.67 5.75
N ALA A 16 18.64 -1.46 5.65
CA ALA A 16 18.85 -0.59 6.80
C ALA A 16 17.52 -0.11 7.43
N CYS A 17 16.53 0.23 6.61
CA CYS A 17 15.21 0.65 7.10
C CYS A 17 14.44 -0.48 7.78
N ILE A 18 14.49 -1.69 7.22
CA ILE A 18 13.88 -2.88 7.84
C ILE A 18 14.54 -3.15 9.20
N GLY A 19 15.87 -3.08 9.29
CA GLY A 19 16.60 -3.31 10.54
C GLY A 19 16.40 -2.22 11.61
N ALA A 20 15.78 -1.10 11.25
CA ALA A 20 15.48 0.00 12.16
C ALA A 20 14.06 -0.08 12.76
N LEU A 21 13.25 -1.05 12.33
CA LEU A 21 11.91 -1.26 12.87
C LEU A 21 11.99 -1.80 14.30
N SER A 22 11.33 -1.10 15.21
CA SER A 22 11.05 -1.58 16.57
C SER A 22 9.82 -2.47 16.59
N GLU A 23 9.53 -3.08 17.74
CA GLU A 23 8.26 -3.76 17.97
C GLU A 23 7.08 -2.83 17.66
N ASP A 24 6.03 -3.38 17.05
CA ASP A 24 4.82 -2.67 16.63
C ASP A 24 5.03 -1.58 15.56
N GLU A 25 6.21 -1.51 14.93
CA GLU A 25 6.47 -0.63 13.80
C GLU A 25 6.32 -1.35 12.47
N TYR A 26 5.74 -0.64 11.51
CA TYR A 26 5.43 -1.13 10.19
C TYR A 26 6.13 -0.29 9.13
N LEU A 27 6.60 -0.97 8.08
CA LEU A 27 7.04 -0.36 6.83
C LEU A 27 6.31 -1.05 5.69
N ILE A 28 5.58 -0.28 4.88
CA ILE A 28 4.91 -0.77 3.68
C ILE A 28 5.58 -0.12 2.48
N ILE A 29 6.06 -0.94 1.55
CA ILE A 29 6.49 -0.52 0.22
C ILE A 29 5.41 -0.95 -0.77
N ALA A 30 4.92 -0.04 -1.61
CA ALA A 30 3.87 -0.38 -2.58
C ALA A 30 4.09 0.26 -3.94
N ARG A 31 3.60 -0.40 -4.98
CA ARG A 31 3.54 0.15 -6.34
C ARG A 31 2.52 1.30 -6.37
N LYS A 32 2.89 2.43 -6.96
CA LYS A 32 1.96 3.54 -7.16
C LYS A 32 0.79 3.10 -8.05
N GLY A 33 -0.43 3.38 -7.61
CA GLY A 33 -1.65 3.11 -8.37
C GLY A 33 -2.10 1.64 -8.41
N ALA A 34 -1.52 0.77 -7.58
CA ALA A 34 -1.90 -0.64 -7.49
C ALA A 34 -1.68 -1.17 -6.07
N ASN A 35 -2.45 -2.16 -5.66
CA ASN A 35 -2.30 -2.82 -4.37
C ASN A 35 -1.28 -3.99 -4.43
N GLN A 36 -0.16 -3.77 -5.12
CA GLN A 36 1.00 -4.66 -5.11
C GLN A 36 2.01 -4.10 -4.11
N TYR A 37 2.12 -4.72 -2.94
CA TYR A 37 2.92 -4.24 -1.83
C TYR A 37 3.77 -5.32 -1.18
N VAL A 38 4.76 -4.89 -0.40
CA VAL A 38 5.45 -5.69 0.61
C VAL A 38 5.44 -4.90 1.92
N GLN A 39 4.88 -5.50 2.96
CA GLN A 39 4.82 -4.99 4.32
C GLN A 39 5.85 -5.70 5.20
N PHE A 40 6.44 -4.97 6.13
CA PHE A 40 7.31 -5.44 7.18
C PHE A 40 6.71 -5.02 8.52
N ALA A 41 6.68 -5.94 9.48
CA ALA A 41 6.30 -5.67 10.87
C ALA A 41 7.47 -6.05 11.77
N GLY A 42 7.95 -5.10 12.55
CA GLY A 42 8.87 -5.38 13.65
C GLY A 42 8.11 -6.03 14.80
N GLN A 43 8.58 -7.18 15.27
CA GLN A 43 7.94 -7.99 16.30
C GLN A 43 8.85 -8.18 17.52
N GLY A 44 9.73 -7.20 17.78
CA GLY A 44 10.65 -7.24 18.91
C GLY A 44 11.48 -8.52 18.93
N ALA A 45 11.37 -9.28 20.02
CA ALA A 45 12.10 -10.54 20.22
C ALA A 45 11.77 -11.63 19.19
N TYR A 46 10.60 -11.57 18.53
CA TYR A 46 10.21 -12.53 17.49
C TYR A 46 10.77 -12.19 16.11
N GLY A 47 11.47 -11.06 15.98
CA GLY A 47 12.15 -10.64 14.76
C GLY A 47 11.24 -9.84 13.84
N ILE A 48 11.27 -10.15 12.54
CA ILE A 48 10.50 -9.45 11.52
C ILE A 48 9.61 -10.42 10.78
N ARG A 49 8.34 -10.05 10.68
CA ARG A 49 7.41 -10.65 9.73
C ARG A 49 7.36 -9.79 8.48
N ALA A 50 7.49 -10.40 7.32
CA ALA A 50 7.30 -9.72 6.05
C ALA A 50 6.22 -10.41 5.23
N GLU A 51 5.39 -9.62 4.56
CA GLU A 51 4.26 -10.10 3.77
C GLU A 51 4.20 -9.36 2.44
N ALA A 52 4.01 -10.11 1.35
CA ALA A 52 3.88 -9.58 0.00
C ALA A 52 2.49 -9.90 -0.54
N ALA A 53 1.86 -8.90 -1.18
CA ALA A 53 0.48 -8.97 -1.65
C ALA A 53 0.19 -10.27 -2.44
N GLY A 54 -0.79 -11.03 -1.97
CA GLY A 54 -1.42 -12.13 -2.71
C GLY A 54 -2.65 -11.66 -3.50
N ASN A 55 -3.17 -12.52 -4.37
CA ASN A 55 -4.32 -12.19 -5.22
C ASN A 55 -5.59 -11.79 -4.45
N GLY A 56 -5.69 -12.13 -3.16
CA GLY A 56 -6.80 -11.69 -2.31
C GLY A 56 -6.85 -10.17 -2.05
N TYR A 57 -5.75 -9.44 -2.31
CA TYR A 57 -5.70 -7.98 -2.13
C TYR A 57 -5.23 -7.23 -3.37
N ILE A 58 -4.66 -7.91 -4.37
CA ILE A 58 -4.13 -7.22 -5.55
C ILE A 58 -5.28 -6.60 -6.35
N GLU A 59 -5.17 -5.30 -6.53
CA GLU A 59 -6.03 -4.49 -7.37
C GLU A 59 -5.16 -3.55 -8.22
N PRO A 60 -5.55 -3.25 -9.47
CA PRO A 60 -6.70 -3.79 -10.20
C PRO A 60 -6.52 -5.27 -10.69
N PRO A 61 -7.59 -5.96 -11.13
CA PRO A 61 -7.57 -7.39 -11.46
C PRO A 61 -6.57 -7.79 -12.57
N GLU A 62 -6.22 -6.87 -13.47
CA GLU A 62 -5.24 -7.12 -14.54
C GLU A 62 -3.82 -7.32 -14.01
N LEU A 63 -3.57 -7.00 -12.73
CA LEU A 63 -2.31 -7.19 -12.06
C LEU A 63 -2.25 -8.44 -11.18
N LEU A 64 -3.34 -9.24 -11.14
CA LEU A 64 -3.38 -10.52 -10.45
C LEU A 64 -2.25 -11.42 -10.96
N LEU A 65 -1.68 -12.17 -10.02
CA LEU A 65 -0.56 -13.06 -10.32
C LEU A 65 -1.07 -14.37 -10.92
N ASP A 66 -0.41 -14.80 -11.99
CA ASP A 66 -0.59 -16.13 -12.57
C ASP A 66 0.20 -17.21 -11.80
N GLU A 67 0.02 -18.47 -12.18
CA GLU A 67 0.73 -19.60 -11.55
C GLU A 67 2.26 -19.51 -11.69
N ARG A 68 2.78 -18.91 -12.76
CA ARG A 68 4.22 -18.75 -12.96
C ARG A 68 4.79 -17.73 -11.98
N GLN A 69 4.06 -16.65 -11.73
CA GLN A 69 4.38 -15.62 -10.74
C GLN A 69 4.28 -16.18 -9.31
N TYR A 70 3.27 -16.99 -8.99
CA TYR A 70 3.16 -17.71 -7.72
C TYR A 70 4.36 -18.65 -7.49
N ALA A 71 4.71 -19.47 -8.48
CA ALA A 71 5.88 -20.34 -8.40
C ALA A 71 7.19 -19.56 -8.30
N ARG A 72 7.25 -18.32 -8.83
CA ARG A 72 8.41 -17.45 -8.69
C ARG A 72 8.51 -16.85 -7.29
N MET A 73 7.39 -16.45 -6.67
CA MET A 73 7.38 -16.02 -5.26
C MET A 73 7.97 -17.09 -4.34
N GLN A 74 7.60 -18.35 -4.53
CA GLN A 74 8.17 -19.46 -3.74
C GLN A 74 9.68 -19.62 -3.95
N ARG A 75 10.16 -19.54 -5.20
CA ARG A 75 11.60 -19.59 -5.52
C ARG A 75 12.39 -18.43 -4.93
N LEU A 76 11.75 -17.27 -4.71
CA LEU A 76 12.35 -16.14 -4.01
C LEU A 76 12.42 -16.35 -2.49
N GLY A 77 11.79 -17.40 -1.97
CA GLY A 77 11.78 -17.77 -0.56
C GLY A 77 10.54 -17.33 0.21
N TRP A 78 9.46 -16.97 -0.48
CA TRP A 78 8.18 -16.68 0.17
C TRP A 78 7.36 -17.96 0.40
N SER A 79 6.71 -18.07 1.56
CA SER A 79 5.63 -19.04 1.77
C SER A 79 4.38 -18.59 1.00
N ARG A 80 3.59 -19.55 0.50
CA ARG A 80 2.32 -19.25 -0.18
C ARG A 80 1.29 -18.72 0.83
N PRO A 81 0.28 -17.97 0.36
CA PRO A 81 -0.92 -17.71 1.14
C PRO A 81 -1.53 -19.02 1.66
N THR A 82 -1.98 -19.01 2.90
CA THR A 82 -2.57 -20.16 3.60
C THR A 82 -3.93 -19.86 4.21
N ALA A 83 -4.44 -18.63 4.03
CA ALA A 83 -5.76 -18.19 4.45
C ALA A 83 -6.42 -17.36 3.33
N LEU A 84 -7.74 -17.22 3.36
CA LEU A 84 -8.44 -16.24 2.55
C LEU A 84 -8.39 -14.85 3.19
N PRO A 85 -8.64 -13.77 2.43
CA PRO A 85 -8.95 -12.48 3.02
C PRO A 85 -10.06 -12.62 4.07
N ASP A 86 -9.93 -11.91 5.18
CA ASP A 86 -10.90 -11.83 6.29
C ASP A 86 -11.02 -13.10 7.17
N GLU A 87 -10.25 -14.16 6.91
CA GLU A 87 -10.17 -15.32 7.81
C GLU A 87 -9.26 -15.06 9.03
N PRO A 88 -9.63 -15.51 10.25
CA PRO A 88 -8.79 -15.40 11.43
C PRO A 88 -7.45 -16.13 11.24
N CYS A 89 -6.36 -15.38 11.34
CA CYS A 89 -5.03 -15.91 11.08
C CYS A 89 -4.34 -16.42 12.35
N ALA A 90 -4.65 -17.64 12.79
CA ALA A 90 -3.92 -18.26 13.91
C ALA A 90 -2.48 -18.68 13.50
N LEU A 91 -2.26 -19.07 12.22
CA LEU A 91 -0.97 -19.58 11.73
C LEU A 91 -0.67 -19.21 10.26
N GLY A 92 -1.54 -18.43 9.60
CA GLY A 92 -1.48 -18.24 8.15
C GLY A 92 -1.20 -16.81 7.68
N SER A 93 -1.40 -16.60 6.39
CA SER A 93 -1.55 -15.27 5.80
C SER A 93 -2.36 -15.37 4.50
N PRO A 94 -3.26 -14.42 4.21
CA PRO A 94 -3.81 -14.22 2.86
C PRO A 94 -2.76 -13.67 1.86
N ASN A 95 -1.60 -13.27 2.35
CA ASN A 95 -0.45 -12.84 1.58
C ASN A 95 0.65 -13.91 1.53
N PHE A 96 1.61 -13.72 0.63
CA PHE A 96 2.87 -14.45 0.71
C PHE A 96 3.64 -13.97 1.94
N PHE A 97 4.22 -14.86 2.74
CA PHE A 97 4.82 -14.45 4.01
C PHE A 97 6.17 -15.10 4.29
N THR A 98 6.92 -14.49 5.20
CA THR A 98 8.15 -15.06 5.78
C THR A 98 8.37 -14.47 7.17
N GLN A 99 8.97 -15.26 8.05
CA GLN A 99 9.42 -14.84 9.37
C GLN A 99 10.94 -14.97 9.42
N MET A 100 11.63 -13.99 10.01
CA MET A 100 13.07 -14.12 10.24
C MET A 100 13.54 -13.35 11.47
N LEU A 101 14.70 -13.77 12.00
CA LEU A 101 15.45 -12.96 12.96
C LEU A 101 16.30 -11.91 12.23
N PRO A 102 16.43 -10.69 12.78
CA PRO A 102 17.04 -9.54 12.11
C PRO A 102 18.58 -9.56 12.15
N THR A 103 19.20 -10.61 11.60
CA THR A 103 20.67 -10.62 11.41
C THR A 103 21.06 -9.74 10.22
N GLU A 104 22.29 -9.23 10.19
CA GLU A 104 22.76 -8.38 9.07
C GLU A 104 22.67 -9.10 7.72
N VAL A 105 22.91 -10.42 7.69
CA VAL A 105 22.76 -11.22 6.47
C VAL A 105 21.28 -11.39 6.11
N GLY A 106 20.43 -11.74 7.08
CA GLY A 106 18.99 -11.90 6.87
C GLY A 106 18.31 -10.63 6.34
N LEU A 107 18.64 -9.47 6.92
CA LEU A 107 18.11 -8.17 6.46
C LEU A 107 18.49 -7.87 5.00
N ARG A 108 19.74 -8.15 4.62
CA ARG A 108 20.20 -8.00 3.22
C ARG A 108 19.48 -8.95 2.27
N GLU A 109 19.24 -10.19 2.70
CA GLU A 109 18.48 -11.18 1.93
C GLU A 109 17.01 -10.78 1.77
N LEU A 110 16.36 -10.30 2.83
CA LEU A 110 14.97 -9.84 2.80
C LEU A 110 14.78 -8.66 1.85
N ALA A 111 15.71 -7.69 1.90
CA ALA A 111 15.67 -6.55 1.00
C ALA A 111 15.89 -6.97 -0.47
N ARG A 112 16.80 -7.94 -0.72
CA ARG A 112 17.00 -8.51 -2.07
C ARG A 112 15.78 -9.25 -2.56
N ARG A 113 15.18 -10.11 -1.73
CA ARG A 113 13.92 -10.83 -2.00
C ARG A 113 12.82 -9.85 -2.39
N THR A 114 12.60 -8.82 -1.59
CA THR A 114 11.62 -7.74 -1.84
C THR A 114 11.88 -7.03 -3.17
N THR A 115 13.14 -6.67 -3.43
CA THR A 115 13.54 -6.06 -4.69
C THR A 115 13.24 -6.95 -5.89
N GLN A 116 13.52 -8.25 -5.79
CA GLN A 116 13.23 -9.22 -6.85
C GLN A 116 11.73 -9.47 -7.02
N THR A 117 10.94 -9.45 -5.94
CA THR A 117 9.48 -9.50 -6.01
C THR A 117 8.94 -8.33 -6.82
N PHE A 118 9.29 -7.09 -6.50
CA PHE A 118 8.84 -5.93 -7.27
C PHE A 118 9.27 -6.00 -8.73
N ARG A 119 10.54 -6.31 -8.99
CA ARG A 119 11.09 -6.29 -10.35
C ARG A 119 10.56 -7.42 -11.24
N THR A 120 10.45 -8.62 -10.69
CA THR A 120 10.32 -9.85 -11.50
C THR A 120 8.99 -10.56 -11.33
N VAL A 121 8.23 -10.22 -10.29
CA VAL A 121 6.88 -10.74 -10.08
C VAL A 121 5.86 -9.64 -10.37
N TYR A 122 5.98 -8.48 -9.71
CA TYR A 122 5.06 -7.36 -9.90
C TYR A 122 5.37 -6.48 -11.14
N GLY A 123 6.45 -6.78 -11.87
CA GLY A 123 6.77 -6.08 -13.13
C GLY A 123 7.16 -4.61 -12.97
N VAL A 124 7.61 -4.18 -11.79
CA VAL A 124 8.01 -2.81 -11.53
C VAL A 124 9.37 -2.53 -12.18
N ALA A 125 9.39 -1.66 -13.20
CA ALA A 125 10.60 -1.35 -13.97
C ALA A 125 11.63 -0.54 -13.16
N HIS A 126 11.16 0.36 -12.29
CA HIS A 126 12.02 1.33 -11.60
C HIS A 126 11.55 1.60 -10.15
N PRO A 127 12.46 1.78 -9.15
CA PRO A 127 12.06 2.05 -7.77
C PRO A 127 11.23 3.31 -7.59
N GLY A 128 11.42 4.31 -8.47
CA GLY A 128 10.62 5.54 -8.48
C GLY A 128 9.12 5.32 -8.76
N MET A 129 8.72 4.13 -9.20
CA MET A 129 7.31 3.73 -9.31
C MET A 129 6.74 3.21 -7.99
N LEU A 130 7.56 3.10 -6.94
CA LEU A 130 7.16 2.72 -5.60
C LEU A 130 6.92 3.96 -4.73
N HIS A 131 6.11 3.80 -3.71
CA HIS A 131 6.07 4.67 -2.55
C HIS A 131 6.24 3.85 -1.26
N TYR A 132 6.47 4.54 -0.15
CA TYR A 132 6.47 3.89 1.17
C TYR A 132 5.56 4.59 2.16
N GLU A 133 5.06 3.82 3.12
CA GLU A 133 4.40 4.28 4.33
C GLU A 133 5.08 3.61 5.53
N ALA A 134 5.25 4.34 6.63
CA ALA A 134 5.85 3.79 7.85
C ALA A 134 5.24 4.42 9.09
N PHE A 135 4.91 3.59 10.08
CA PHE A 135 4.19 4.00 11.27
C PHE A 135 4.34 2.98 12.39
N HIS A 136 4.17 3.44 13.63
CA HIS A 136 3.90 2.59 14.79
C HIS A 136 2.41 2.21 14.82
N SER A 137 2.04 1.06 15.38
CA SER A 137 0.66 0.56 15.49
C SER A 137 -0.33 1.59 16.07
N GLN A 138 0.16 2.47 16.94
CA GLN A 138 -0.58 3.58 17.56
C GLN A 138 -0.70 4.84 16.67
N GLY A 139 -0.32 4.77 15.40
CA GLY A 139 -0.49 5.84 14.41
C GLY A 139 0.67 6.85 14.31
N THR A 140 1.71 6.74 15.15
CA THR A 140 2.90 7.61 15.05
C THR A 140 3.63 7.35 13.75
N SER A 141 3.76 8.37 12.89
CA SER A 141 4.41 8.16 11.60
C SER A 141 5.94 8.22 11.67
N ILE A 142 6.58 7.30 10.97
CA ILE A 142 8.04 7.10 10.91
C ILE A 142 8.56 7.59 9.55
N ARG A 143 9.79 8.11 9.52
CA ARG A 143 10.44 8.61 8.30
C ARG A 143 11.70 7.83 7.98
N PHE A 144 11.79 7.36 6.73
CA PHE A 144 12.97 6.74 6.15
C PHE A 144 13.45 7.52 4.92
N PRO A 145 14.06 8.70 5.10
CA PRO A 145 14.52 9.53 3.98
C PRO A 145 15.56 8.83 3.10
N THR A 146 16.29 7.86 3.65
CA THR A 146 17.28 7.04 2.94
C THR A 146 16.66 6.07 1.95
N LEU A 147 15.35 5.78 1.96
CA LEU A 147 14.73 4.91 0.95
C LEU A 147 14.73 5.53 -0.45
N LEU A 148 14.83 6.86 -0.56
CA LEU A 148 14.86 7.60 -1.83
C LEU A 148 13.68 7.32 -2.78
N ILE A 149 12.54 6.90 -2.21
CA ILE A 149 11.26 6.80 -2.92
C ILE A 149 10.21 7.67 -2.22
N LYS A 150 9.12 8.00 -2.92
CA LYS A 150 8.10 8.92 -2.40
C LYS A 150 7.48 8.34 -1.14
N ARG A 151 7.38 9.13 -0.07
CA ARG A 151 6.53 8.79 1.09
C ARG A 151 5.06 9.00 0.72
N ARG A 152 4.21 8.01 0.97
CA ARG A 152 2.75 8.17 0.98
C ARG A 152 2.40 8.88 2.29
N VAL A 153 1.71 10.00 2.16
CA VAL A 153 1.02 10.63 3.28
C VAL A 153 -0.42 10.18 3.13
N PRO A 154 -1.09 9.67 4.19
CA PRO A 154 -2.52 9.43 4.14
C PRO A 154 -3.19 10.70 3.62
N GLU A 155 -4.11 10.58 2.66
CA GLU A 155 -4.86 11.76 2.26
C GLU A 155 -5.57 12.30 3.51
N PRO A 156 -5.55 13.62 3.77
CA PRO A 156 -6.38 14.17 4.82
C PRO A 156 -7.81 13.69 4.52
N VAL A 157 -8.45 13.07 5.51
CA VAL A 157 -9.89 12.78 5.42
C VAL A 157 -10.54 14.11 5.14
N THR A 158 -10.94 14.34 3.89
CA THR A 158 -11.71 15.54 3.56
C THR A 158 -13.03 15.27 4.27
N PRO A 159 -13.42 16.05 5.30
CA PRO A 159 -14.72 15.84 5.90
C PRO A 159 -15.71 15.93 4.75
N ARG A 160 -16.53 14.88 4.62
CA ARG A 160 -17.65 14.87 3.67
C ARG A 160 -18.54 16.00 4.14
N ILE A 161 -18.36 17.20 3.57
CA ILE A 161 -19.36 18.24 3.65
C ILE A 161 -20.54 17.63 2.90
N GLU A 162 -21.46 17.04 3.66
CA GLU A 162 -22.79 16.74 3.14
C GLU A 162 -23.26 18.04 2.52
N ARG A 163 -23.43 18.01 1.21
CA ARG A 163 -23.93 19.15 0.46
C ARG A 163 -25.36 19.32 0.97
N TRP A 164 -25.58 20.32 1.82
CA TRP A 164 -26.93 20.77 2.13
C TRP A 164 -27.48 21.19 0.76
N SER A 165 -28.44 20.42 0.24
CA SER A 165 -29.23 20.85 -0.88
C SER A 165 -30.04 22.04 -0.38
N GLU A 166 -29.57 23.24 -0.66
CA GLU A 166 -30.45 24.41 -0.83
C GLU A 166 -31.33 24.10 -2.05
N GLU A 167 -32.32 23.24 -1.84
CA GLU A 167 -33.50 23.20 -2.70
C GLU A 167 -34.35 24.34 -2.19
N SER A 168 -34.24 25.45 -2.92
CA SER A 168 -35.00 26.68 -2.72
C SER A 168 -36.49 26.36 -2.59
N ASP A 169 -37.07 26.72 -1.45
CA ASP A 169 -38.48 27.02 -1.35
C ASP A 169 -38.76 28.24 -2.24
N ASP A 170 -39.02 28.00 -3.53
CA ASP A 170 -39.64 28.98 -4.40
C ASP A 170 -41.12 29.09 -3.98
N LEU A 171 -41.37 29.98 -3.04
CA LEU A 171 -42.70 30.52 -2.76
C LEU A 171 -43.16 31.28 -4.01
N GLU A 172 -44.13 30.72 -4.74
CA GLU A 172 -44.93 31.46 -5.73
C GLU A 172 -45.58 32.66 -5.03
N LEU A 173 -45.03 33.84 -5.27
CA LEU A 173 -45.67 35.12 -4.96
C LEU A 173 -46.58 35.46 -6.13
N ASP A 174 -47.86 35.12 -5.97
CA ASP A 174 -48.94 35.56 -6.85
C ASP A 174 -49.04 37.08 -6.76
N HIS A 175 -48.49 37.77 -7.76
CA HIS A 175 -48.69 39.20 -7.95
C HIS A 175 -49.84 39.41 -8.93
N ASP A 176 -51.01 39.72 -8.37
CA ASP A 176 -52.10 40.37 -9.07
C ASP A 176 -51.60 41.63 -9.81
N SER A 177 -51.88 41.74 -11.10
CA SER A 177 -51.97 43.02 -11.81
C SER A 177 -52.87 42.89 -13.04
N ASP A 178 -54.12 43.27 -12.80
CA ASP A 178 -55.15 43.83 -13.67
C ASP A 178 -54.83 44.33 -15.10
N MET A 179 -55.95 44.33 -15.85
CA MET A 179 -56.33 45.14 -17.02
C MET A 179 -56.04 44.59 -18.42
N GLU A 180 -57.11 44.10 -19.06
CA GLU A 180 -57.43 44.56 -20.41
C GLU A 180 -58.92 44.95 -20.54
N LEU A 181 -59.11 46.10 -21.18
CA LEU A 181 -60.35 46.80 -21.48
C LEU A 181 -61.01 46.21 -22.74
N GLY A 182 -62.34 46.21 -22.81
CA GLY A 182 -63.06 45.96 -24.06
C GLY A 182 -64.59 46.07 -23.94
N PHE A 183 -65.11 47.16 -24.51
CA PHE A 183 -66.52 47.57 -24.74
C PHE A 183 -67.38 46.45 -25.37
N ASP A 184 -68.69 46.33 -25.11
CA ASP A 184 -69.80 47.24 -25.50
C ASP A 184 -71.05 46.99 -24.63
#